data_AF-A0A1F3BI18-F1
#
_entry.id   AF-A0A1F3BI18-F1
#
_cell.length_a   1.000
_cell.length_b   1.000
_cell.length_c   1.000
_cell.angle_alpha   90.00
_cell.angle_beta   90.00
_cell.angle_gamma   90.00
#
_symmetry.space_group_name_H-M   'P 1'
#
loop_
_entity.id
_entity.type
_entity.pdbx_description
1 polymer ?
#
loop_
_entity_poly.entity_id
_entity_poly.type
_entity_poly.pdbx_seq_one_letter_code
_entity_poly.pdbx_strand_id
1 'polypeptide(L)'
;MKVRFFYSEDCPSHDEALERLRKVMGEEGIRDEIEVVRVDSSEDAEKLKFIGSPTLLINGRDIDPPTNPYYALTCRAYRLEDGRISPLPSETMIRKAIRKAAAEGS
;
A
#
# COMPACT_ATOMS: atom_id res chain seq x y z
N MET A 1 -4.52 13.58 -5.08
CA MET A 1 -4.77 12.13 -5.24
C MET A 1 -5.15 11.51 -3.89
N LYS A 2 -6.03 10.50 -3.84
CA LYS A 2 -6.38 9.86 -2.54
C LYS A 2 -5.45 8.68 -2.24
N VAL A 3 -4.62 8.79 -1.20
CA VAL A 3 -3.73 7.70 -0.76
C VAL A 3 -4.33 7.04 0.48
N ARG A 4 -4.55 5.73 0.41
CA ARG A 4 -5.07 4.92 1.52
C ARG A 4 -4.06 3.84 1.88
N PHE A 5 -3.72 3.75 3.15
CA PHE A 5 -2.79 2.77 3.69
C PHE A 5 -3.54 1.87 4.67
N PHE A 6 -3.69 0.60 4.29
CA PHE A 6 -4.34 -0.41 5.09
C PHE A 6 -3.30 -1.29 5.78
N TYR A 7 -3.48 -1.53 7.07
CA TYR A 7 -2.60 -2.40 7.84
C TYR A 7 -3.39 -3.24 8.84
N SER A 8 -2.84 -4.39 9.19
CA SER A 8 -3.33 -5.20 10.31
C SER A 8 -2.35 -5.09 11.48
N GLU A 9 -2.86 -5.24 12.70
CA GLU A 9 -2.05 -5.18 13.92
C GLU A 9 -1.04 -6.32 14.05
N ASP A 10 -1.26 -7.42 13.33
CA ASP A 10 -0.35 -8.57 13.25
C ASP A 10 0.99 -8.25 12.56
N CYS A 11 1.10 -7.10 11.89
CA CYS A 11 2.29 -6.69 11.15
C CYS A 11 3.06 -5.58 11.88
N PRO A 12 4.17 -5.88 12.60
CA PRO A 12 4.99 -4.84 13.25
C PRO A 12 5.67 -3.91 12.24
N SER A 13 5.82 -4.32 10.98
CA SER A 13 6.51 -3.55 9.93
C SER A 13 5.63 -2.50 9.23
N HIS A 14 4.39 -2.27 9.69
CA HIS A 14 3.50 -1.29 9.05
C HIS A 14 4.02 0.15 9.17
N ASP A 15 4.66 0.48 10.30
CA ASP A 15 5.20 1.82 10.56
C ASP A 15 6.32 2.16 9.55
N GLU A 16 7.21 1.20 9.28
CA GLU A 16 8.28 1.34 8.28
C GLU A 16 7.71 1.54 6.86
N ALA A 17 6.64 0.84 6.51
CA ALA A 17 5.98 1.02 5.21
C ALA A 17 5.30 2.40 5.10
N LEU A 18 4.71 2.91 6.19
CA LEU A 18 4.11 4.24 6.25
C LEU A 18 5.15 5.34 6.15
N GLU A 19 6.30 5.19 6.82
CA GLU A 19 7.42 6.12 6.74
C GLU A 19 7.97 6.21 5.31
N ARG A 20 8.18 5.06 4.65
CA ARG A 20 8.58 5.00 3.23
C ARG A 20 7.58 5.74 2.35
N LEU A 21 6.29 5.52 2.56
CA LEU A 21 5.24 6.21 1.81
C LEU A 21 5.32 7.73 1.97
N ARG A 22 5.42 8.21 3.22
CA ARG A 22 5.54 9.64 3.54
C ARG A 22 6.79 10.26 2.91
N LYS A 23 7.93 9.57 3.02
CA LYS A 23 9.20 10.02 2.46
C LYS A 23 9.10 10.15 0.93
N VAL A 24 8.61 9.12 0.25
CA VAL A 24 8.45 9.13 -1.21
C VAL A 24 7.47 10.21 -1.66
N MET A 25 6.34 10.40 -0.97
CA MET A 25 5.41 11.48 -1.28
C MET A 25 6.07 12.85 -1.13
N GLY A 26 6.86 13.05 -0.07
CA GLY A 26 7.63 14.28 0.15
C GLY A 26 8.67 14.53 -0.96
N GLU A 27 9.41 13.50 -1.37
CA GLU A 27 10.39 13.59 -2.47
C GLU A 27 9.74 13.92 -3.82
N GLU A 28 8.55 13.37 -4.08
CA GLU A 28 7.79 13.62 -5.31
C GLU A 28 6.99 14.93 -5.25
N GLY A 29 7.07 15.68 -4.14
CA GLY A 29 6.35 16.94 -3.94
C GLY A 29 4.83 16.77 -3.75
N ILE A 30 4.37 15.55 -3.47
CA ILE A 30 2.97 15.23 -3.21
C ILE A 30 2.64 15.54 -1.75
N ARG A 31 1.72 16.47 -1.53
CA ARG A 31 1.22 16.87 -0.20
C ARG A 31 -0.17 16.32 0.12
N ASP A 32 -0.60 15.31 -0.61
CA ASP A 32 -1.90 14.66 -0.39
C ASP A 32 -1.95 13.94 0.97
N GLU A 33 -3.16 13.89 1.54
CA GLU A 33 -3.40 13.20 2.81
C GLU A 33 -3.32 11.68 2.65
N ILE A 34 -2.65 11.04 3.61
CA ILE A 34 -2.55 9.57 3.71
C ILE A 34 -3.59 9.11 4.72
N GLU A 35 -4.65 8.48 4.23
CA GLU A 35 -5.70 7.88 5.04
C GLU A 35 -5.24 6.50 5.53
N VAL A 36 -4.82 6.43 6.79
CA VAL A 36 -4.32 5.21 7.42
C VAL A 36 -5.49 4.48 8.10
N VAL A 37 -5.81 3.28 7.62
CA VAL A 37 -6.97 2.50 8.07
C VAL A 37 -6.49 1.16 8.63
N ARG A 38 -6.89 0.85 9.85
CA ARG A 38 -6.63 -0.46 10.46
C ARG A 38 -7.68 -1.47 10.00
N VAL A 39 -7.23 -2.65 9.59
CA VAL A 39 -8.07 -3.78 9.21
C VAL A 39 -7.84 -4.91 10.20
N ASP A 40 -8.85 -5.18 11.02
CA ASP A 40 -8.79 -6.19 12.10
C ASP A 40 -9.82 -7.32 11.92
N SER A 41 -10.73 -7.20 10.96
CA SER A 41 -11.77 -8.19 10.68
C SER A 41 -11.82 -8.56 9.20
N SER A 42 -12.21 -9.80 8.91
CA SER A 42 -12.40 -10.31 7.54
C SER A 42 -13.42 -9.47 6.77
N GLU A 43 -14.48 -9.01 7.45
CA GLU A 43 -15.50 -8.14 6.85
C GLU A 43 -14.92 -6.80 6.40
N ASP A 44 -14.05 -6.18 7.22
CA ASP A 44 -13.32 -4.98 6.82
C ASP A 44 -12.38 -5.29 5.66
N ALA A 45 -11.76 -6.47 5.66
CA ALA A 45 -10.89 -6.86 4.57
C ALA A 45 -11.64 -6.94 3.23
N GLU A 46 -12.85 -7.50 3.21
CA GLU A 46 -13.69 -7.54 2.01
C GLU A 46 -14.19 -6.15 1.60
N LYS A 47 -14.71 -5.36 2.55
CA LYS A 47 -15.22 -4.00 2.30
C LYS A 47 -14.14 -3.07 1.75
N LEU A 48 -12.93 -3.17 2.28
CA LEU A 48 -11.79 -2.32 1.93
C LEU A 48 -10.93 -2.90 0.81
N LYS A 49 -11.26 -4.10 0.31
CA LYS A 49 -10.46 -4.85 -0.67
C LYS A 49 -9.03 -5.10 -0.19
N PHE A 50 -8.89 -5.35 1.11
CA PHE A 50 -7.63 -5.68 1.75
C PHE A 50 -7.24 -7.12 1.42
N ILE A 51 -6.12 -7.25 0.73
CA ILE A 51 -5.57 -8.54 0.29
C ILE A 51 -4.40 -9.01 1.17
N GLY A 52 -4.07 -8.22 2.20
CA GLY A 52 -3.06 -8.53 3.19
C GLY A 52 -2.28 -7.30 3.64
N SER A 53 -1.62 -7.41 4.80
CA SER A 53 -0.86 -6.31 5.37
C SER A 53 0.56 -6.24 4.80
N PRO A 54 1.09 -5.02 4.56
CA PRO A 54 0.36 -3.76 4.34
C PRO A 54 -0.31 -3.76 2.95
N THR A 55 -1.39 -3.00 2.74
CA THR A 55 -2.02 -2.78 1.42
C THR A 55 -2.10 -1.27 1.15
N LEU A 56 -1.60 -0.83 0.00
CA LEU A 56 -1.57 0.58 -0.38
C LEU A 56 -2.46 0.80 -1.60
N LEU A 57 -3.50 1.62 -1.43
CA LEU A 57 -4.38 2.01 -2.53
C LEU A 57 -4.19 3.49 -2.86
N ILE A 58 -3.80 3.77 -4.10
CA ILE A 58 -3.67 5.14 -4.62
C ILE A 58 -4.80 5.37 -5.63
N ASN A 59 -5.65 6.35 -5.36
CA ASN A 59 -6.92 6.58 -6.07
C ASN A 59 -7.79 5.31 -6.16
N GLY A 60 -7.72 4.44 -5.14
CA GLY A 60 -8.45 3.16 -5.14
C GLY A 60 -7.83 2.06 -5.99
N ARG A 61 -6.64 2.26 -6.55
CA ARG A 61 -5.87 1.23 -7.26
C ARG A 61 -4.72 0.76 -6.39
N ASP A 62 -4.59 -0.55 -6.24
CA ASP A 62 -3.47 -1.16 -5.52
C ASP A 62 -2.15 -0.91 -6.27
N ILE A 63 -1.06 -0.75 -5.52
CA ILE A 63 0.27 -0.54 -6.10
C ILE A 63 0.85 -1.79 -6.78
N ASP A 64 0.32 -2.97 -6.46
CA ASP A 64 0.80 -4.29 -6.90
C ASP A 64 -0.39 -5.26 -7.10
N PRO A 65 -1.36 -4.98 -7.99
CA PRO A 65 -2.62 -5.72 -8.04
C PRO A 65 -2.38 -7.24 -8.25
N PRO A 66 -2.89 -8.12 -7.37
CA PRO A 66 -2.74 -9.55 -7.53
C PRO A 66 -3.59 -10.04 -8.70
N THR A 67 -3.14 -11.11 -9.36
CA THR A 67 -3.90 -11.75 -10.45
C THR A 67 -5.22 -12.34 -9.96
N ASN A 68 -5.26 -12.84 -8.72
CA ASN A 68 -6.47 -13.37 -8.09
C ASN A 68 -6.58 -12.81 -6.67
N PRO A 69 -7.35 -11.73 -6.46
CA PRO A 69 -7.45 -11.11 -5.14
C PRO A 69 -8.18 -12.06 -4.17
N TYR A 70 -7.55 -12.31 -3.03
CA TYR A 70 -8.16 -13.00 -1.90
C TYR A 70 -8.16 -12.05 -0.71
N TYR A 71 -9.35 -11.69 -0.23
CA TYR A 71 -9.48 -10.73 0.86
C TYR A 71 -9.44 -11.47 2.19
N ALA A 72 -8.35 -11.30 2.92
CA ALA A 72 -8.14 -11.95 4.21
C ALA A 72 -7.16 -11.14 5.06
N LEU A 73 -7.28 -11.31 6.38
CA LEU A 73 -6.29 -10.85 7.35
C LEU A 73 -5.05 -11.74 7.26
N THR A 74 -4.23 -11.50 6.23
CA THR A 74 -3.02 -12.27 5.98
C THR A 74 -1.83 -11.35 5.75
N CYS A 75 -0.62 -11.87 5.90
CA CYS A 75 0.60 -11.16 5.53
C CYS A 75 0.80 -11.23 4.01
N ARG A 76 1.13 -10.09 3.40
CA ARG A 76 1.38 -10.00 1.96
C ARG A 76 2.86 -10.11 1.65
N ALA A 77 3.18 -10.89 0.62
CA ALA A 77 4.53 -11.02 0.11
C ALA A 77 4.72 -10.10 -1.11
N TYR A 78 5.56 -9.09 -0.98
CA TYR A 78 5.94 -8.18 -2.05
C TYR A 78 7.22 -8.65 -2.73
N ARG A 79 7.19 -8.75 -4.06
CA ARG A 79 8.40 -8.97 -4.85
C ARG A 79 9.06 -7.63 -5.13
N LEU A 80 10.24 -7.43 -4.55
CA LEU A 80 11.04 -6.24 -4.77
C LEU A 80 11.76 -6.30 -6.12
N GLU A 81 12.23 -5.16 -6.60
CA GLU A 81 13.00 -5.07 -7.87
C GLU A 81 14.31 -5.86 -7.86
N ASP A 82 14.91 -6.05 -6.68
CA ASP A 82 16.10 -6.89 -6.47
C ASP A 82 15.78 -8.41 -6.55
N GLY A 83 14.52 -8.77 -6.80
CA GLY A 83 14.05 -10.17 -6.83
C GLY A 83 13.77 -10.78 -5.46
N ARG A 84 14.15 -10.10 -4.37
CA ARG A 84 13.86 -10.50 -3.00
C ARG A 84 12.37 -10.38 -2.67
N ILE A 85 11.89 -11.28 -1.82
CA ILE A 85 10.54 -11.21 -1.24
C ILE A 85 10.61 -10.49 0.11
N SER A 86 9.71 -9.53 0.32
CA SER A 86 9.62 -8.73 1.53
C SER A 86 8.17 -8.66 1.99
N PRO A 87 7.89 -8.61 3.31
CA PRO A 87 6.52 -8.44 3.82
C PRO A 87 5.98 -7.02 3.65
N LEU A 88 6.78 -6.08 3.11
CA LEU A 88 6.38 -4.70 2.88
C LEU A 88 6.90 -4.18 1.53
N PRO A 89 6.19 -3.22 0.90
CA PRO A 89 6.60 -2.67 -0.38
C PRO A 89 7.87 -1.81 -0.26
N SER A 90 8.66 -1.81 -1.33
CA SER A 90 9.81 -0.91 -1.47
C SER A 90 9.39 0.51 -1.83
N GLU A 91 10.24 1.48 -1.46
CA GLU A 91 10.09 2.89 -1.82
C GLU A 91 9.87 3.09 -3.33
N THR A 92 10.58 2.33 -4.17
CA THR A 92 10.45 2.44 -5.62
C THR A 92 9.08 1.98 -6.15
N MET A 93 8.49 0.92 -5.58
CA MET A 93 7.13 0.49 -5.94
C MET A 93 6.11 1.58 -5.59
N ILE A 94 6.24 2.14 -4.40
CA ILE A 94 5.40 3.24 -3.92
C ILE A 94 5.55 4.45 -4.85
N ARG A 95 6.80 4.84 -5.16
CA ARG A 95 7.12 5.97 -6.05
C ARG A 95 6.51 5.78 -7.44
N LYS A 96 6.65 4.59 -8.01
CA LYS A 96 6.09 4.27 -9.33
C LYS A 96 4.57 4.39 -9.34
N ALA A 97 3.90 3.91 -8.29
CA ALA A 97 2.46 3.99 -8.18
C ALA A 97 1.98 5.44 -7.97
N ILE A 98 2.67 6.23 -7.15
CA ILE A 98 2.41 7.67 -6.96
C ILE A 98 2.58 8.42 -8.27
N ARG A 99 3.71 8.25 -8.96
CA ARG A 99 3.97 8.90 -10.27
C ARG A 99 2.89 8.57 -11.28
N LYS A 100 2.50 7.30 -11.36
CA LYS A 100 1.44 6.86 -12.28
C LYS A 100 0.11 7.54 -11.94
N ALA A 101 -0.25 7.59 -10.65
CA ALA A 101 -1.47 8.25 -10.20
C ALA A 101 -1.45 9.78 -10.38
N ALA A 102 -0.28 10.41 -10.22
CA ALA A 102 -0.09 11.84 -10.48
C ALA A 102 -0.23 12.16 -11.98
N ALA A 103 0.32 11.30 -12.85
CA ALA A 103 0.23 11.45 -14.30
C ALA A 103 -1.18 11.18 -14.85
N GLU A 104 -1.94 10.25 -14.27
CA GLU A 104 -3.33 9.95 -14.66
C GLU A 104 -4.34 10.98 -14.12
N GLY A 105 -3.93 11.87 -13.21
CA GLY A 105 -4.76 12.91 -12.62
C GLY A 105 -4.49 14.33 -13.15
N SER A 106 -3.70 14.47 -14.22
CA SER A 106 -3.44 15.74 -14.92
C SER A 106 -4.23 15.86 -16.22
#